data_AF-A0A7C1ZYR7-F1
#
_entry.id   AF-A0A7C1ZYR7-F1
#
_cell.length_a   1.000
_cell.length_b   1.000
_cell.length_c   1.000
_cell.angle_alpha   90.00
_cell.angle_beta   90.00
_cell.angle_gamma   90.00
#
_symmetry.space_group_name_H-M   'P 1'
#
loop_
_entity.id
_entity.type
_entity.pdbx_description
1 polymer ?
#
loop_
_entity_poly.entity_id
_entity_poly.type
_entity_poly.pdbx_seq_one_letter_code
_entity_poly.pdbx_strand_id
1 'polypeptide(L)' 'MSTHSPDLLDYFTDCVTNVLRFERQGQSHFTIKPLSQNQLSDKIEDGWQLGDLYRVGDPDVGGWPW' A
#
# COMPACT_ATOMS: atom_id res chain seq x y z
N MET A 1 -2.56 14.05 -0.42
CA MET A 1 -3.79 13.39 -0.88
C MET A 1 -3.82 12.01 -0.27
N SER A 2 -4.91 11.62 0.38
CA SER A 2 -5.10 10.29 0.96
C SER A 2 -6.27 9.64 0.22
N THR A 3 -6.02 8.49 -0.40
CA THR A 3 -7.01 7.76 -1.18
C THR A 3 -7.25 6.38 -0.59
N HIS A 4 -8.50 5.93 -0.66
CA HIS A 4 -8.89 4.55 -0.40
C HIS A 4 -9.30 3.83 -1.69
N SER A 5 -9.20 4.51 -2.84
CA SER A 5 -9.58 3.95 -4.12
C SER A 5 -8.41 3.15 -4.67
N PRO A 6 -8.55 1.83 -4.85
CA PRO A 6 -7.51 0.97 -5.41
C PRO A 6 -7.11 1.43 -6.83
N ASP A 7 -8.07 1.88 -7.63
CA ASP A 7 -7.80 2.38 -8.99
C ASP A 7 -6.89 3.62 -8.98
N LEU A 8 -6.95 4.46 -7.94
CA LEU A 8 -6.03 5.60 -7.81
C LEU A 8 -4.65 5.13 -7.36
N LEU A 9 -4.57 4.10 -6.49
CA LEU A 9 -3.31 3.50 -6.05
C LEU A 9 -2.57 2.84 -7.22
N ASP A 10 -3.28 2.27 -8.19
CA ASP A 10 -2.68 1.67 -9.40
C ASP A 10 -1.86 2.69 -10.20
N TYR A 11 -2.27 3.96 -10.26
CA TYR A 11 -1.47 5.03 -10.88
C TYR A 11 -0.18 5.35 -10.11
N PHE A 12 -0.13 5.05 -8.81
CA PHE A 12 1.06 5.22 -7.98
C PHE A 12 1.95 3.98 -7.94
N THR A 13 1.63 2.94 -8.69
CA THR A 13 2.47 1.73 -8.84
C THR A 13 3.86 2.07 -9.37
N ASP A 14 4.00 3.05 -10.27
CA ASP A 14 5.32 3.56 -10.70
C ASP A 14 6.02 4.44 -9.64
N CYS A 15 5.28 4.95 -8.66
CA CYS A 15 5.73 5.94 -7.66
C CYS A 15 5.61 5.42 -6.22
N VAL A 16 5.87 4.13 -6.00
CA VAL A 16 5.67 3.43 -4.72
C VAL A 16 6.41 4.10 -3.56
N THR A 17 7.60 4.68 -3.82
CA THR A 17 8.40 5.41 -2.82
C THR A 17 7.69 6.63 -2.22
N ASN A 18 6.75 7.21 -2.94
CA ASN A 18 5.96 8.36 -2.48
C ASN A 18 4.64 7.95 -1.81
N VAL A 19 4.36 6.66 -1.73
CA VAL A 19 3.16 6.15 -1.08
C VAL A 19 3.48 5.85 0.38
N LEU A 20 2.68 6.48 1.25
CA LEU A 20 2.74 6.29 2.69
C LEU A 20 1.56 5.45 3.12
N ARG A 21 1.85 4.38 3.84
CA ARG A 21 0.85 3.51 4.44
C ARG A 21 0.54 3.96 5.85
N PHE A 22 -0.74 3.90 6.21
CA PHE A 22 -1.19 4.01 7.59
C PHE A 22 -1.33 2.61 8.18
N GLU A 23 -0.50 2.30 9.16
CA GLU A 23 -0.61 1.07 9.95
C GLU A 23 -1.18 1.42 11.32
N ARG A 24 -2.26 0.75 11.71
CA ARG A 24 -2.84 0.92 13.05
C ARG A 24 -2.06 0.04 14.04
N GLN A 25 -1.22 0.66 14.87
CA GLN A 25 -0.63 0.01 16.04
C GLN A 25 -1.59 0.15 17.24
N GLY A 26 -2.43 -0.86 17.44
CA GLY A 26 -3.28 -1.00 18.63
C GLY A 26 -4.53 -0.11 18.66
N GLN A 27 -4.93 0.35 19.84
CA GLN A 27 -6.22 1.04 20.05
C GLN A 27 -6.21 2.55 19.75
N SER A 28 -5.05 3.23 19.72
CA SER A 28 -5.01 4.70 19.61
C SER A 28 -3.87 5.29 18.77
N HIS A 29 -2.96 4.49 18.21
CA HIS A 29 -1.81 5.01 17.46
C HIS A 29 -1.80 4.50 16.01
N PHE A 30 -1.77 5.45 15.07
CA PHE A 30 -1.50 5.18 13.67
C PHE A 30 -0.03 5.52 13.41
N THR A 31 0.72 4.57 12.88
CA THR A 31 2.08 4.79 12.41
C THR A 31 2.05 4.91 10.90
N ILE A 32 2.63 5.99 10.41
CA ILE A 32 2.82 6.17 8.98
C ILE A 32 4.15 5.52 8.63
N LYS A 33 4.12 4.49 7.78
CA LYS A 33 5.32 3.85 7.26
C LYS A 33 5.37 4.05 5.74
N PRO A 34 6.53 4.41 5.17
CA PRO A 34 6.69 4.39 3.72
C PRO A 34 6.57 2.95 3.22
N LEU A 35 5.97 2.80 2.03
CA LEU A 35 5.97 1.51 1.36
C LEU A 35 7.40 1.10 1.02
N SER A 36 7.73 -0.17 1.29
CA SER A 36 9.05 -0.71 0.97
C SER A 36 9.10 -1.03 -0.51
N GLN A 37 9.61 -0.10 -1.31
CA GLN A 37 9.65 -0.26 -2.76
C GLN A 37 10.32 -1.57 -3.17
N ASN A 38 11.43 -1.97 -2.55
CA ASN A 38 12.07 -3.27 -2.85
C ASN A 38 11.13 -4.48 -2.75
N GLN A 39 10.26 -4.54 -1.74
CA GLN A 39 9.35 -5.69 -1.55
C GLN A 39 8.17 -5.65 -2.53
N LEU A 40 7.78 -4.45 -2.95
CA LEU A 40 6.67 -4.24 -3.87
C LEU A 40 7.13 -4.29 -5.32
N SER A 41 8.39 -3.95 -5.60
CA SER A 41 9.01 -4.01 -6.92
C SER A 41 8.92 -5.42 -7.50
N ASP A 42 9.28 -6.45 -6.72
CA ASP A 42 9.15 -7.85 -7.17
C ASP A 42 7.69 -8.19 -7.55
N LYS A 43 6.72 -7.78 -6.72
CA LYS A 43 5.29 -7.99 -6.99
C LYS A 43 4.82 -7.21 -8.22
N ILE A 44 5.29 -5.98 -8.38
CA ILE A 44 4.94 -5.11 -9.51
C ILE A 44 5.53 -5.64 -10.83
N GLU A 45 6.75 -6.15 -10.79
CA GLU A 45 7.37 -6.84 -11.93
C GLU A 45 6.63 -8.14 -12.29
N ASP A 46 6.08 -8.85 -11.30
CA ASP A 46 5.18 -9.99 -11.50
C ASP A 46 3.80 -9.60 -12.07
N GLY A 47 3.53 -8.31 -12.24
CA GLY A 47 2.29 -7.77 -12.82
C GLY A 47 1.24 -7.37 -11.80
N TRP A 48 1.58 -7.30 -10.51
CA TRP A 48 0.68 -6.81 -9.47
C TRP A 48 0.65 -5.28 -9.44
N GLN A 49 -0.53 -4.70 -9.27
CA GLN A 49 -0.66 -3.26 -9.08
C GLN A 49 -0.86 -2.91 -7.61
N LEU A 50 -0.53 -1.67 -7.23
CA LEU A 50 -0.63 -1.24 -5.84
C LEU A 50 -2.07 -1.32 -5.30
N GLY A 51 -3.06 -1.06 -6.16
CA GLY A 51 -4.48 -1.21 -5.87
C GLY A 51 -4.89 -2.67 -5.68
N ASP A 52 -4.30 -3.62 -6.40
CA ASP A 52 -4.54 -5.06 -6.19
C ASP A 52 -4.05 -5.48 -4.80
N LEU A 53 -2.85 -5.05 -4.42
CA LEU A 53 -2.29 -5.31 -3.09
C LEU A 53 -3.12 -4.67 -1.98
N TYR A 54 -3.68 -3.48 -2.24
CA TYR A 54 -4.63 -2.85 -1.35
C TYR A 54 -5.96 -3.64 -1.24
N ARG A 55 -6.48 -4.16 -2.36
CA ARG A 55 -7.72 -4.97 -2.41
C ARG A 55 -7.58 -6.30 -1.68
N VAL A 56 -6.46 -7.01 -1.83
CA VAL A 56 -6.24 -8.30 -1.17
C VAL A 56 -5.89 -8.16 0.31
N GLY A 57 -5.70 -6.93 0.79
CA GLY A 57 -5.40 -6.67 2.17
C GLY A 57 -3.92 -6.93 2.51
N ASP A 58 -3.02 -6.72 1.56
CA ASP A 58 -1.60 -7.03 1.74
C ASP A 58 -1.01 -6.21 2.91
N PRO A 59 -0.34 -6.87 3.87
CA PRO A 59 0.25 -6.21 5.01
C PRO A 59 1.44 -5.35 4.64
N ASP A 60 1.92 -5.32 3.40
CA ASP A 60 2.91 -4.34 2.94
C ASP A 60 2.23 -3.02 2.53
N VAL A 61 1.08 -3.09 1.84
CA VAL A 61 0.37 -1.91 1.31
C VAL A 61 -0.60 -1.29 2.33
N GLY A 62 -0.97 -2.04 3.36
CA GLY A 62 -1.88 -1.57 4.39
C GLY A 62 -3.31 -1.94 4.11
N GLY A 63 -3.47 -3.20 3.73
CA GLY A 63 -4.73 -3.89 3.88
C GLY A 63 -5.36 -3.63 5.24
N TRP A 64 -6.60 -3.20 5.24
CA TRP A 64 -7.40 -3.20 6.44
C TRP A 64 -7.77 -4.65 6.75
N PRO A 65 -7.40 -5.19 7.93
CA PRO A 65 -8.09 -6.35 8.44
C PRO A 65 -9.50 -5.88 8.78
N TRP A 66 -10.50 -6.64 8.32
CA TRP A 66 -11.92 -6.46 8.59
C TRP A 66 -12.22 -6.09 10.04
#